data_AF-A0A7Z0THD8-F1
#
_entry.id   AF-A0A7Z0THD8-F1
#
_cell.length_a   1.000
_cell.length_b   1.000
_cell.length_c   1.000
_cell.angle_alpha   90.00
_cell.angle_beta   90.00
_cell.angle_gamma   90.00
#
_symmetry.space_group_name_H-M   'P 1'
#
loop_
_entity.id
_entity.type
_entity.pdbx_description
1 polymer ?
#
loop_
_entity_poly.entity_id
_entity_poly.type
_entity_poly.pdbx_seq_one_letter_code
_entity_poly.pdbx_strand_id
1 'polypeptide(L)'
;MRRTTTDTTTDRGDWPEAVTPWGDADWRTAVEEFTTRGLAAHGLRPAPTRTVRLRPWSVLVRVATDDGSQVWFKANPPASLFEAGLGEALSRLVPDHVLRPLAVDTDRGWSLLPDGGPVLREVLAGAAPEEAARTWEDLLPHYAQVQQALTAHTDVLTGLGVPTARTTALPELFERLLAENAVHLAPA
;
A
#
# COMPACT_ATOMS: atom_id res chain seq x y z
N MET A 1 27.93 8.74 22.89
CA MET A 1 26.61 8.63 22.24
C MET A 1 26.65 7.34 21.40
N ARG A 2 26.03 6.25 21.86
CA ARG A 2 26.05 4.96 21.12
C ARG A 2 25.11 5.10 19.92
N ARG A 3 25.63 4.93 18.70
CA ARG A 3 24.81 4.70 17.51
C ARG A 3 24.06 3.39 17.73
N THR A 4 22.75 3.46 17.91
CA THR A 4 21.89 2.28 17.86
C THR A 4 21.93 1.77 16.42
N THR A 5 22.66 0.69 16.16
CA THR A 5 22.71 0.08 14.84
C THR A 5 21.33 -0.49 14.54
N THR A 6 20.64 0.03 13.52
CA THR A 6 19.37 -0.56 13.09
C THR A 6 19.65 -1.85 12.35
N ASP A 7 19.05 -2.94 12.82
CA ASP A 7 19.06 -4.21 12.12
C ASP A 7 18.00 -4.19 11.01
N THR A 8 18.44 -4.45 9.77
CA THR A 8 17.61 -4.36 8.57
C THR A 8 17.77 -5.60 7.71
N THR A 9 16.70 -6.38 7.59
CA THR A 9 16.63 -7.50 6.64
C THR A 9 15.87 -7.08 5.38
N THR A 10 16.36 -7.45 4.20
CA THR A 10 15.73 -7.09 2.91
C THR A 10 15.27 -8.33 2.15
N ASP A 11 13.99 -8.36 1.76
CA ASP A 11 13.34 -9.35 0.91
C ASP A 11 13.00 -8.78 -0.48
N ARG A 12 13.58 -9.36 -1.53
CA ARG A 12 13.26 -9.03 -2.93
C ARG A 12 12.27 -10.01 -3.59
N GLY A 13 11.98 -11.15 -2.94
CA GLY A 13 11.17 -12.23 -3.52
C GLY A 13 11.67 -12.66 -4.89
N ASP A 14 10.73 -12.93 -5.81
CA ASP A 14 11.01 -13.33 -7.19
C ASP A 14 11.47 -12.18 -8.10
N TRP A 15 11.80 -11.02 -7.55
CA TRP A 15 12.16 -9.81 -8.29
C TRP A 15 13.55 -9.27 -7.86
N PRO A 16 14.62 -10.05 -8.00
CA PRO A 16 15.95 -9.66 -7.52
C PRO A 16 16.44 -8.36 -8.16
N GLU A 17 16.10 -8.15 -9.44
CA GLU A 17 16.53 -7.00 -10.25
C GLU A 17 15.59 -5.79 -10.13
N ALA A 18 14.58 -5.83 -9.25
CA ALA A 18 13.69 -4.69 -9.05
C ALA A 18 14.49 -3.43 -8.67
N VAL A 19 14.42 -2.43 -9.55
CA VAL A 19 14.96 -1.10 -9.32
C VAL A 19 13.98 -0.37 -8.43
N THR A 20 14.44 -0.01 -7.23
CA THR A 20 13.65 0.71 -6.23
C THR A 20 14.50 1.82 -5.63
N PRO A 21 13.89 2.90 -5.10
CA PRO A 21 14.66 3.98 -4.48
C PRO A 21 15.37 3.55 -3.19
N TRP A 22 15.17 2.32 -2.70
CA TRP A 22 15.81 1.80 -1.48
C TRP A 22 17.34 1.76 -1.53
N GLY A 23 17.92 1.73 -2.73
CA GLY A 23 19.38 1.78 -2.91
C GLY A 23 19.99 3.14 -2.52
N ASP A 24 19.21 4.21 -2.61
CA ASP A 24 19.62 5.58 -2.33
C ASP A 24 19.65 5.84 -0.81
N ALA A 25 20.78 6.33 -0.31
CA ALA A 25 20.97 6.61 1.10
C ALA A 25 20.11 7.79 1.59
N ASP A 26 20.00 8.85 0.78
CA ASP A 26 19.25 10.05 1.15
C ASP A 26 17.76 9.75 1.19
N TRP A 27 17.29 8.91 0.25
CA TRP A 27 15.91 8.42 0.26
C TRP A 27 15.61 7.60 1.53
N ARG A 28 16.52 6.72 1.96
CA ARG A 28 16.35 5.95 3.21
C ARG A 28 16.32 6.85 4.44
N THR A 29 17.17 7.87 4.50
CA THR A 29 17.13 8.86 5.59
C THR A 29 15.80 9.60 5.61
N ALA A 30 15.28 10.01 4.45
CA ALA A 30 13.97 10.65 4.37
C ALA A 30 12.81 9.74 4.83
N VAL A 31 12.88 8.43 4.54
CA VAL A 31 11.92 7.43 5.06
C VAL A 31 12.00 7.29 6.58
N GLU A 32 13.22 7.24 7.13
CA GLU A 32 13.43 7.17 8.59
C GLU A 32 12.86 8.38 9.30
N GLU A 33 13.10 9.58 8.76
CA GLU A 33 12.55 10.81 9.30
C GLU A 33 11.03 10.87 9.21
N PHE A 34 10.46 10.51 8.06
CA PHE A 34 9.01 10.47 7.87
C PHE A 34 8.35 9.49 8.86
N THR A 35 8.91 8.28 8.97
CA THR A 35 8.43 7.24 9.89
C THR A 35 8.53 7.70 11.34
N THR A 36 9.67 8.26 11.75
CA THR A 36 9.89 8.74 13.12
C THR A 36 8.95 9.87 13.48
N ARG A 37 8.76 10.86 12.59
CA ARG A 37 7.80 11.95 12.81
C ARG A 37 6.36 11.43 12.89
N GLY A 38 5.99 10.52 11.98
CA GLY A 38 4.67 9.89 11.98
C GLY A 38 4.38 9.16 13.29
N LEU A 39 5.31 8.34 13.77
CA LEU A 39 5.16 7.62 15.03
C LEU A 39 5.11 8.57 16.24
N ALA A 40 5.97 9.58 16.27
CA ALA A 40 6.02 10.54 17.38
C ALA A 40 4.69 11.30 17.56
N ALA A 41 3.98 11.60 16.46
CA ALA A 41 2.66 12.23 16.51
C ALA A 41 1.60 11.36 17.21
N HIS A 42 1.83 10.06 17.32
CA HIS A 42 0.99 9.09 18.04
C HIS A 42 1.62 8.58 19.34
N GLY A 43 2.69 9.24 19.82
CA GLY A 43 3.37 8.87 21.07
C GLY A 43 4.22 7.60 20.98
N LEU A 44 4.53 7.12 19.77
CA LEU A 44 5.31 5.90 19.52
C LEU A 44 6.73 6.25 19.08
N ARG A 45 7.66 5.31 19.26
CA ARG A 45 9.03 5.41 18.71
C ARG A 45 9.41 4.14 17.96
N PRO A 46 10.21 4.25 16.89
CA PRO A 46 10.69 3.07 16.18
C PRO A 46 11.70 2.29 17.04
N ALA A 47 11.54 0.98 17.08
CA ALA A 47 12.52 0.04 17.61
C ALA A 47 13.65 -0.21 16.58
N PRO A 48 14.82 -0.75 17.00
CA PRO A 48 15.99 -0.89 16.12
C PRO A 48 15.91 -2.08 15.15
N THR A 49 14.72 -2.61 14.86
CA THR A 49 14.53 -3.74 13.96
C THR A 49 13.51 -3.38 12.89
N ARG A 50 13.88 -3.59 11.63
CA ARG A 50 12.97 -3.44 10.49
C ARG A 50 13.18 -4.52 9.43
N THR A 51 12.10 -4.82 8.72
CA THR A 51 12.14 -5.71 7.55
C THR A 51 11.70 -4.92 6.33
N VAL A 52 12.45 -5.01 5.24
CA VAL A 52 12.20 -4.28 3.99
C VAL A 52 11.78 -5.28 2.94
N ARG A 53 10.69 -4.99 2.23
CA ARG A 53 10.22 -5.77 1.09
C ARG A 53 10.21 -4.89 -0.15
N LEU A 54 10.96 -5.30 -1.17
CA LEU A 54 11.15 -4.56 -2.41
C LEU A 54 10.43 -5.28 -3.55
N ARG A 55 9.52 -4.60 -4.24
CA ARG A 55 8.85 -5.08 -5.45
C ARG A 55 8.88 -3.99 -6.53
N PRO A 56 8.76 -4.33 -7.82
CA PRO A 56 8.74 -3.32 -8.89
C PRO A 56 7.66 -2.25 -8.71
N TRP A 57 6.58 -2.59 -8.01
CA TRP A 57 5.43 -1.72 -7.75
C TRP A 57 5.35 -1.16 -6.33
N SER A 58 6.31 -1.43 -5.43
CA SER A 58 6.30 -0.83 -4.08
C SER A 58 7.58 -1.07 -3.27
N VAL A 59 7.85 -0.16 -2.34
CA VAL A 59 8.75 -0.39 -1.20
C VAL A 59 7.90 -0.47 0.06
N LEU A 60 8.03 -1.57 0.80
CA LEU A 60 7.40 -1.74 2.11
C LEU A 60 8.48 -1.87 3.18
N VAL A 61 8.33 -1.15 4.29
CA VAL A 61 9.19 -1.30 5.46
C VAL A 61 8.31 -1.58 6.66
N ARG A 62 8.45 -2.78 7.23
CA ARG A 62 7.87 -3.13 8.51
C ARG A 62 8.77 -2.65 9.62
N VAL A 63 8.24 -1.84 10.52
CA VAL A 63 8.96 -1.22 11.63
C VAL A 63 8.31 -1.64 12.93
N ALA A 64 9.08 -2.28 13.80
CA ALA A 64 8.64 -2.52 15.17
C ALA A 64 8.69 -1.21 15.97
N THR A 65 7.84 -1.06 16.97
CA THR A 65 7.81 0.10 17.87
C THR A 65 8.25 -0.28 19.29
N ASP A 66 8.50 0.73 20.12
CA ASP A 66 8.96 0.55 21.51
C ASP A 66 7.89 -0.03 22.47
N ASP A 67 6.61 0.05 22.11
CA ASP A 67 5.51 -0.60 22.82
C ASP A 67 5.25 -2.05 22.36
N GLY A 68 6.04 -2.55 21.39
CA GLY A 68 5.92 -3.89 20.85
C GLY A 68 4.92 -4.02 19.70
N SER A 69 4.23 -2.94 19.30
CA SER A 69 3.39 -2.93 18.11
C SER A 69 4.22 -2.90 16.81
N GLN A 70 3.53 -2.99 15.67
CA GLN A 70 4.14 -2.97 14.35
C GLN A 70 3.43 -1.95 13.46
N VAL A 71 4.21 -1.27 12.64
CA VAL A 71 3.71 -0.34 11.63
C VAL A 71 4.37 -0.61 10.29
N TRP A 72 3.72 -0.16 9.23
CA TRP A 72 4.14 -0.37 7.87
C TRP A 72 4.32 0.97 7.16
N PHE A 73 5.55 1.29 6.78
CA PHE A 73 5.80 2.29 5.77
C PHE A 73 5.59 1.68 4.39
N LYS A 74 4.87 2.38 3.51
CA LYS A 74 4.66 2.05 2.10
C LYS A 74 5.03 3.24 1.23
N ALA A 75 5.87 3.02 0.22
CA ALA A 75 6.07 3.96 -0.87
C ALA A 75 5.57 3.37 -2.19
N ASN A 76 4.80 4.17 -2.92
CA ASN A 76 4.30 3.84 -4.24
C ASN A 76 5.24 4.38 -5.33
N PRO A 77 5.37 3.68 -6.48
CA PRO A 77 6.09 4.19 -7.64
C PRO A 77 5.34 5.37 -8.30
N PRO A 78 6.00 6.12 -9.21
CA PRO A 78 5.39 7.23 -9.93
C PRO A 78 4.01 6.92 -10.55
N ALA A 79 3.85 5.73 -11.13
CA ALA A 79 2.61 5.31 -11.79
C ALA A 79 1.42 5.11 -10.83
N SER A 80 1.66 5.02 -9.52
CA SER A 80 0.62 4.84 -8.51
C SER A 80 0.79 5.77 -7.30
N LEU A 81 1.33 6.98 -7.51
CA LEU A 81 1.47 7.99 -6.45
C LEU A 81 0.13 8.34 -5.80
N PHE A 82 -0.97 8.30 -6.57
CA PHE A 82 -2.33 8.57 -6.10
C PHE A 82 -2.76 7.67 -4.93
N GLU A 83 -2.17 6.47 -4.78
CA GLU A 83 -2.53 5.47 -3.76
C GLU A 83 -2.41 6.01 -2.34
N ALA A 84 -1.45 6.90 -2.07
CA ALA A 84 -1.30 7.48 -0.74
C ALA A 84 -2.47 8.40 -0.37
N GLY A 85 -2.85 9.30 -1.29
CA GLY A 85 -4.01 10.18 -1.12
C GLY A 85 -5.32 9.39 -1.14
N LEU A 86 -5.41 8.36 -1.96
CA LEU A 86 -6.55 7.44 -2.01
C LEU A 86 -6.74 6.75 -0.64
N GLY A 87 -5.69 6.16 -0.06
CA GLY A 87 -5.77 5.50 1.24
C GLY A 87 -6.26 6.45 2.34
N GLU A 88 -5.79 7.69 2.34
CA GLU A 88 -6.25 8.72 3.26
C GLU A 88 -7.74 9.05 3.07
N ALA A 89 -8.18 9.23 1.82
CA ALA A 89 -9.58 9.51 1.50
C ALA A 89 -10.50 8.35 1.90
N LEU A 90 -10.12 7.10 1.59
CA LEU A 90 -10.87 5.92 1.98
C LEU A 90 -11.03 5.81 3.50
N SER A 91 -9.99 6.16 4.27
CA SER A 91 -10.08 6.15 5.73
C SER A 91 -11.09 7.15 6.31
N ARG A 92 -11.54 8.13 5.51
CA ARG A 92 -12.61 9.07 5.87
C ARG A 92 -13.97 8.63 5.34
N LEU A 93 -14.00 8.08 4.13
CA LEU A 93 -15.24 7.70 3.45
C LEU A 93 -15.83 6.38 3.96
N VAL A 94 -14.95 5.43 4.31
CA VAL A 94 -15.29 4.07 4.76
C VAL A 94 -14.39 3.66 5.95
N PRO A 95 -14.40 4.42 7.06
CA PRO A 95 -13.44 4.28 8.16
C PRO A 95 -13.42 2.89 8.81
N ASP A 96 -14.53 2.15 8.78
CA ASP A 96 -14.66 0.83 9.41
C ASP A 96 -14.18 -0.31 8.50
N HIS A 97 -13.77 -0.02 7.26
CA HIS A 97 -13.42 -1.03 6.26
C HIS A 97 -11.96 -0.96 5.78
N VAL A 98 -11.22 0.09 6.16
CA VAL A 98 -9.83 0.28 5.75
C VAL A 98 -8.97 0.74 6.92
N LEU A 99 -7.66 0.51 6.82
CA LEU A 99 -6.73 1.05 7.80
C LEU A 99 -6.71 2.58 7.72
N ARG A 100 -6.79 3.23 8.88
CA ARG A 100 -6.53 4.66 9.01
C ARG A 100 -5.01 4.88 9.03
N PRO A 101 -4.43 5.57 8.03
CA PRO A 101 -3.00 5.86 8.06
C PRO A 101 -2.61 6.72 9.26
N LEU A 102 -1.45 6.45 9.84
CA LEU A 102 -0.83 7.24 10.91
C LEU A 102 -0.22 8.54 10.36
N ALA A 103 0.28 8.49 9.12
CA ALA A 103 0.78 9.63 8.37
C ALA A 103 0.71 9.35 6.86
N VAL A 104 0.56 10.40 6.06
CA VAL A 104 0.52 10.35 4.60
C VAL A 104 1.34 11.50 4.04
N ASP A 105 2.07 11.23 2.96
CA ASP A 105 2.69 12.24 2.11
C ASP A 105 2.27 11.96 0.66
N THR A 106 1.32 12.75 0.17
CA THR A 106 0.71 12.53 -1.13
C THR A 106 1.67 12.82 -2.27
N ASP A 107 2.55 13.81 -2.12
CA ASP A 107 3.48 14.23 -3.17
C ASP A 107 4.54 13.16 -3.42
N ARG A 108 5.01 12.51 -2.36
CA ARG A 108 5.95 11.39 -2.44
C ARG A 108 5.28 10.02 -2.61
N GLY A 109 3.95 9.95 -2.50
CA GLY A 109 3.20 8.70 -2.56
C GLY A 109 3.50 7.77 -1.37
N TRP A 110 3.76 8.34 -0.18
CA TRP A 110 4.12 7.60 1.02
C TRP A 110 2.97 7.49 2.01
N SER A 111 2.90 6.37 2.71
CA SER A 111 1.95 6.16 3.81
C SER A 111 2.63 5.40 4.95
N LEU A 112 2.30 5.78 6.17
CA LEU A 112 2.59 5.02 7.38
C LEU A 112 1.27 4.44 7.88
N LEU A 113 1.18 3.11 7.92
CA LEU A 113 -0.03 2.36 8.23
C LEU A 113 0.15 1.61 9.56
N PRO A 114 -0.91 1.47 10.37
CA PRO A 114 -0.90 0.54 11.49
C PRO A 114 -0.81 -0.90 10.98
N ASP A 115 -0.57 -1.85 11.88
CA ASP A 115 -0.69 -3.26 11.52
C ASP A 115 -2.14 -3.61 11.12
N GLY A 116 -2.27 -4.35 10.02
CA GLY A 116 -3.57 -4.75 9.46
C GLY A 116 -4.07 -6.10 9.95
N GLY A 117 -3.30 -6.77 10.82
CA GLY A 117 -3.57 -8.12 11.28
C GLY A 117 -3.22 -9.20 10.25
N PRO A 118 -3.63 -10.45 10.52
CA PRO A 118 -3.34 -11.59 9.65
C PRO A 118 -3.96 -11.44 8.25
N VAL A 119 -3.24 -11.90 7.22
CA VAL A 119 -3.81 -11.93 5.87
C VAL A 119 -4.82 -13.08 5.73
N LEU A 120 -5.90 -12.87 4.97
CA LEU A 120 -6.98 -13.84 4.81
C LEU A 120 -6.50 -15.24 4.42
N ARG A 121 -5.50 -15.34 3.53
CA ARG A 121 -4.91 -16.63 3.12
C ARG A 121 -4.38 -17.44 4.32
N GLU A 122 -3.78 -16.78 5.31
CA GLU A 122 -3.24 -17.44 6.50
C GLU A 122 -4.36 -17.87 7.45
N VAL A 123 -5.40 -17.04 7.60
CA VAL A 123 -6.61 -17.39 8.36
C VAL A 123 -7.28 -18.62 7.76
N LEU A 124 -7.43 -18.66 6.43
CA LEU A 124 -8.12 -19.75 5.74
C LEU A 124 -7.30 -21.04 5.66
N ALA A 125 -5.96 -20.97 5.67
CA ALA A 125 -5.10 -22.15 5.58
C ALA A 125 -5.29 -23.14 6.75
N GLY A 126 -5.74 -22.66 7.92
CA GLY A 126 -6.02 -23.47 9.10
C GLY A 126 -7.50 -23.77 9.35
N ALA A 127 -8.40 -23.23 8.52
CA ALA A 127 -9.85 -23.29 8.76
C ALA A 127 -10.47 -24.57 8.19
N ALA A 128 -11.49 -25.09 8.87
CA ALA A 128 -12.36 -26.12 8.29
C ALA A 128 -13.14 -25.54 7.10
N PRO A 129 -13.55 -26.34 6.08
CA PRO A 129 -14.27 -25.84 4.91
C PRO A 129 -15.50 -24.99 5.24
N GLU A 130 -16.26 -25.36 6.26
CA GLU A 130 -17.46 -24.62 6.69
C GLU A 130 -17.12 -23.28 7.36
N GLU A 131 -15.98 -23.20 8.05
CA GLU A 131 -15.48 -21.96 8.65
C GLU A 131 -14.91 -21.02 7.58
N ALA A 132 -14.20 -21.58 6.60
CA ALA A 132 -13.74 -20.83 5.44
C ALA A 132 -14.93 -20.23 4.66
N ALA A 133 -15.99 -21.01 4.45
CA ALA A 133 -17.22 -20.53 3.81
C ALA A 133 -17.86 -19.37 4.60
N ARG A 134 -18.05 -19.53 5.92
CA ARG A 134 -18.58 -18.45 6.78
C ARG A 134 -17.72 -17.19 6.75
N THR A 135 -16.40 -17.34 6.74
CA THR A 135 -15.48 -16.19 6.64
C THR A 135 -15.71 -15.39 5.36
N TRP A 136 -15.97 -16.06 4.24
CA TRP A 136 -16.33 -15.40 2.98
C TRP A 136 -17.72 -14.77 3.02
N GLU A 137 -18.70 -15.47 3.58
CA GLU A 137 -20.07 -14.96 3.76
C GLU A 137 -20.08 -13.68 4.61
N ASP A 138 -19.18 -13.57 5.60
CA ASP A 138 -19.01 -12.38 6.42
C ASP A 138 -18.24 -11.25 5.70
N LEU A 139 -17.23 -11.58 4.89
CA LEU A 139 -16.36 -10.58 4.24
C LEU A 139 -17.01 -9.91 3.02
N LEU A 140 -17.71 -10.69 2.19
CA LEU A 140 -18.25 -10.20 0.91
C LEU A 140 -19.27 -9.05 1.07
N PRO A 141 -20.18 -9.06 2.07
CA PRO A 141 -21.07 -7.92 2.33
C PRO A 141 -20.32 -6.62 2.65
N HIS A 142 -19.25 -6.68 3.44
CA HIS A 142 -18.43 -5.50 3.74
C HIS A 142 -17.77 -4.93 2.48
N TYR A 143 -17.27 -5.80 1.60
CA TYR A 143 -16.72 -5.37 0.32
C TYR A 143 -17.78 -4.69 -0.57
N ALA A 144 -18.99 -5.26 -0.64
CA ALA A 144 -20.10 -4.67 -1.38
C ALA A 144 -20.54 -3.30 -0.81
N GLN A 145 -20.54 -3.16 0.52
CA GLN A 145 -20.83 -1.89 1.19
C GLN A 145 -19.82 -0.80 0.80
N VAL A 146 -18.53 -1.13 0.79
CA VAL A 146 -17.48 -0.20 0.31
C VAL A 146 -17.73 0.19 -1.14
N GLN A 147 -17.97 -0.78 -2.02
CA GLN A 147 -18.22 -0.50 -3.44
C GLN A 147 -19.42 0.43 -3.63
N GLN A 148 -20.52 0.18 -2.92
CA GLN A 148 -21.73 1.00 -2.99
C GLN A 148 -21.51 2.40 -2.43
N ALA A 149 -20.89 2.52 -1.25
CA ALA A 149 -20.61 3.81 -0.61
C ALA A 149 -19.75 4.72 -1.51
N LEU A 150 -18.74 4.16 -2.17
CA LEU A 150 -17.82 4.95 -3.00
C LEU A 150 -18.43 5.42 -4.33
N THR A 151 -19.59 4.89 -4.75
CA THR A 151 -20.23 5.34 -6.00
C THR A 151 -20.55 6.84 -6.00
N ALA A 152 -20.99 7.38 -4.86
CA ALA A 152 -21.29 8.80 -4.68
C ALA A 152 -20.04 9.70 -4.64
N HIS A 153 -18.85 9.12 -4.55
CA HIS A 153 -17.58 9.82 -4.38
C HIS A 153 -16.63 9.64 -5.56
N THR A 154 -17.12 9.14 -6.70
CA THR A 154 -16.30 8.90 -7.88
C THR A 154 -15.49 10.12 -8.30
N ASP A 155 -16.09 11.31 -8.37
CA ASP A 155 -15.37 12.54 -8.73
C ASP A 155 -14.25 12.92 -7.73
N VAL A 156 -14.42 12.61 -6.45
CA VAL A 156 -13.37 12.79 -5.44
C VAL A 156 -12.21 11.85 -5.72
N LEU A 157 -12.49 10.57 -5.98
CA LEU A 157 -11.47 9.56 -6.22
C LEU A 157 -10.69 9.83 -7.52
N THR A 158 -11.37 10.23 -8.59
CA THR A 158 -10.72 10.59 -9.86
C THR A 158 -9.90 11.87 -9.73
N GLY A 159 -10.36 12.84 -8.95
CA GLY A 159 -9.59 14.04 -8.61
C GLY A 159 -8.29 13.76 -7.88
N LEU A 160 -8.17 12.62 -7.18
CA LEU A 160 -6.92 12.16 -6.56
C LEU A 160 -5.94 11.50 -7.55
N GLY A 161 -6.35 11.32 -8.81
CA GLY A 161 -5.54 10.67 -9.84
C GLY A 161 -5.77 9.17 -9.97
N VAL A 162 -6.83 8.62 -9.37
CA VAL A 162 -7.22 7.22 -9.57
C VAL A 162 -7.55 7.00 -11.05
N PRO A 163 -6.90 6.03 -11.74
CA PRO A 163 -7.18 5.75 -13.13
C PRO A 163 -8.64 5.42 -13.37
N THR A 164 -9.26 6.09 -14.34
CA THR A 164 -10.63 5.81 -14.75
C THR A 164 -10.68 4.99 -16.02
N ALA A 165 -11.44 3.91 -15.98
CA ALA A 165 -11.81 3.14 -17.16
C ALA A 165 -13.33 2.98 -17.20
N ARG A 166 -14.06 4.07 -17.46
CA ARG A 166 -15.52 4.01 -17.63
C ARG A 166 -15.84 3.06 -18.77
N THR A 167 -16.86 2.22 -18.61
CA THR A 167 -17.22 1.20 -19.60
C THR A 167 -17.43 1.79 -21.00
N THR A 168 -18.00 2.99 -21.09
CA THR A 168 -18.20 3.71 -22.36
C THR A 168 -16.91 4.19 -23.01
N ALA A 169 -15.84 4.38 -22.25
CA ALA A 169 -14.53 4.82 -22.73
C ALA A 169 -13.54 3.65 -22.96
N LEU A 170 -13.92 2.41 -22.57
CA LEU A 170 -13.07 1.23 -22.71
C LEU A 170 -12.64 0.95 -24.16
N PRO A 171 -13.53 1.03 -25.18
CA PRO A 171 -13.11 0.78 -26.56
C PRO A 171 -12.03 1.75 -27.02
N GLU A 172 -12.20 3.05 -26.77
CA GLU A 172 -11.20 4.06 -27.15
C GLU A 172 -9.89 3.91 -26.35
N LEU A 173 -9.99 3.58 -25.06
CA LEU A 173 -8.81 3.31 -24.23
C LEU A 173 -8.03 2.11 -24.78
N PHE A 174 -8.72 1.05 -25.18
CA PHE A 174 -8.12 -0.14 -25.77
C PHE A 174 -7.38 0.18 -27.07
N GLU A 175 -8.02 0.91 -27.98
CA GLU A 175 -7.38 1.32 -29.25
C GLU A 175 -6.13 2.19 -29.02
N ARG A 176 -6.18 3.14 -28.06
CA ARG A 176 -5.02 3.95 -27.70
C ARG A 176 -3.88 3.09 -27.14
N LEU A 177 -4.17 2.21 -26.19
CA LEU A 177 -3.16 1.33 -25.59
C LEU A 177 -2.53 0.40 -26.63
N LEU A 178 -3.31 -0.12 -27.58
CA LEU A 178 -2.79 -0.90 -28.70
C LEU A 178 -1.85 -0.06 -29.58
N ALA A 179 -2.25 1.15 -29.97
CA ALA A 179 -1.42 2.02 -30.80
C ALA A 179 -0.10 2.40 -30.11
N GLU A 180 -0.16 2.71 -28.81
CA GLU A 180 1.01 3.09 -28.00
C GLU A 180 1.98 1.92 -27.76
N ASN A 181 1.48 0.67 -27.70
CA ASN A 181 2.27 -0.52 -27.42
C ASN A 181 2.50 -1.42 -28.64
N ALA A 182 2.07 -1.00 -29.84
CA ALA A 182 2.15 -1.81 -31.07
C ALA A 182 3.58 -2.28 -31.40
N VAL A 183 4.61 -1.51 -30.99
CA VAL A 183 6.02 -1.85 -31.20
C VAL A 183 6.48 -3.03 -30.32
N HIS A 184 5.77 -3.33 -29.22
CA HIS A 184 6.05 -4.46 -28.32
C HIS A 184 5.17 -5.69 -28.61
N LEU A 185 4.21 -5.59 -29.54
CA LEU A 185 3.28 -6.66 -29.93
C LEU A 185 3.59 -7.26 -31.31
N ALA A 186 4.60 -6.76 -32.02
CA ALA A 186 5.09 -7.39 -33.23
C ALA A 186 5.66 -8.78 -32.90
N PRO A 187 5.29 -9.86 -33.63
CA PRO A 187 5.89 -11.17 -33.40
C PRO A 187 7.39 -11.09 -33.69
N ALA A 188 8.17 -11.80 -32.87
CA ALA A 188 9.59 -12.05 -33.10
C ALA A 188 9.82 -12.83 -34.41
#